data_AF-A0A956H0W3-F1
#
_entry.id   AF-A0A956H0W3-F1
#
_cell.length_a   1.000
_cell.length_b   1.000
_cell.length_c   1.000
_cell.angle_alpha   90.00
_cell.angle_beta   90.00
_cell.angle_gamma   90.00
#
_symmetry.space_group_name_H-M   'P 1'
#
loop_
_entity.id
_entity.type
_entity.pdbx_description
1 polymer ?
#
loop_
_entity_poly.entity_id
_entity_poly.type
_entity_poly.pdbx_seq_one_letter_code
_entity_poly.pdbx_strand_id
1 'polypeptide(L)' 'MSDRSTDAELFESWSRGDARAGSELFDRHFAAIARFFRNKVTHDFEDLIQQTFTACLEARANFRRES' A
#
# COMPACT_ATOMS: atom_id res chain seq x y z
N MET A 1 0.86 25.95 0.30
CA MET A 1 1.28 24.93 1.29
C MET A 1 0.56 23.66 0.89
N SER A 2 1.25 22.67 0.32
CA SER A 2 0.59 21.43 -0.11
C SER A 2 0.06 20.71 1.13
N ASP A 3 -1.25 20.67 1.26
CA ASP A 3 -1.91 19.80 2.23
C ASP A 3 -1.66 18.37 1.74
N ARG A 4 -0.72 17.69 2.40
CA ARG A 4 -0.34 16.32 2.03
C ARG A 4 -1.41 15.41 2.56
N SER A 5 -2.25 14.85 1.68
CA SER A 5 -3.33 13.95 2.07
C SER A 5 -2.82 12.83 2.96
N THR A 6 -3.57 12.52 4.00
CA THR A 6 -3.33 11.41 4.91
C THR A 6 -3.50 10.07 4.19
N ASP A 7 -2.93 9.00 4.74
CA ASP A 7 -3.06 7.66 4.15
C ASP A 7 -4.53 7.20 4.10
N ALA A 8 -5.34 7.62 5.08
CA ALA A 8 -6.79 7.38 5.08
C ALA A 8 -7.49 8.10 3.92
N GLU A 9 -7.16 9.37 3.66
CA GLU A 9 -7.74 10.14 2.54
C GLU A 9 -7.32 9.61 1.17
N LEU A 10 -6.06 9.17 1.05
CA LEU A 10 -5.56 8.52 -0.15
C LEU A 10 -6.28 7.18 -0.38
N PHE A 11 -6.42 6.36 0.66
CA PHE A 11 -7.15 5.10 0.60
C PHE A 11 -8.63 5.33 0.23
N GLU A 12 -9.27 6.34 0.82
CA GLU A 12 -10.64 6.75 0.49
C GLU A 12 -10.81 7.14 -0.96
N SER A 13 -9.95 8.03 -1.46
CA SER A 13 -10.00 8.50 -2.84
C SER A 13 -9.74 7.35 -3.81
N TRP A 14 -8.78 6.48 -3.48
CA TRP A 14 -8.48 5.30 -4.26
C TRP A 14 -9.62 4.27 -4.29
N SER A 15 -10.30 4.05 -3.16
CA SER A 15 -11.50 3.19 -3.10
C SER A 15 -12.66 3.73 -3.93
N ARG A 16 -12.70 5.05 -4.19
CA ARG A 16 -13.66 5.69 -5.11
C ARG A 16 -13.20 5.72 -6.58
N GLY A 17 -12.05 5.13 -6.89
CA GLY A 17 -11.53 5.00 -8.25
C GLY A 17 -10.36 5.93 -8.62
N ASP A 18 -9.83 6.72 -7.67
CA ASP A 18 -8.66 7.56 -7.94
C ASP A 18 -7.36 6.73 -7.95
N ALA A 19 -6.90 6.37 -9.15
CA ALA A 19 -5.65 5.63 -9.33
C ALA A 19 -4.41 6.40 -8.86
N ARG A 20 -4.41 7.74 -8.89
CA ARG A 20 -3.26 8.54 -8.43
C ARG A 20 -3.11 8.46 -6.92
N ALA A 21 -4.23 8.54 -6.21
CA ALA A 21 -4.23 8.36 -4.75
C ALA A 21 -3.70 6.97 -4.35
N GLY A 22 -4.05 5.93 -5.12
CA GLY A 22 -3.52 4.58 -4.93
C GLY A 22 -2.02 4.47 -5.18
N SER A 23 -1.51 5.08 -6.26
CA SER A 23 -0.07 5.13 -6.55
C SER A 23 0.70 5.84 -5.44
N GLU A 24 0.20 6.97 -4.95
CA GLU A 24 0.87 7.70 -3.88
C GLU A 24 0.88 6.90 -2.58
N LEU A 25 -0.23 6.24 -2.22
CA LEU A 25 -0.29 5.36 -1.05
C LEU A 25 0.70 4.18 -1.19
N PHE A 26 0.78 3.59 -2.37
CA PHE A 26 1.74 2.52 -2.66
C PHE A 26 3.18 2.99 -2.49
N ASP A 27 3.56 4.11 -3.11
CA ASP A 27 4.93 4.65 -3.07
C ASP A 27 5.37 4.97 -1.63
N ARG A 28 4.46 5.48 -0.80
CA ARG A 28 4.71 5.76 0.64
C ARG A 28 5.07 4.50 1.42
N HIS A 29 4.45 3.36 1.13
CA HIS A 29 4.64 2.13 1.90
C HIS A 29 5.65 1.16 1.27
N PHE A 30 5.85 1.20 -0.05
CA PHE A 30 6.73 0.29 -0.79
C PHE A 30 8.14 0.29 -0.21
N ALA A 31 8.73 1.46 0.01
CA ALA A 31 10.10 1.55 0.53
C ALA A 31 10.26 0.89 1.91
N ALA A 32 9.28 1.05 2.79
CA ALA A 32 9.30 0.47 4.13
C ALA A 32 9.15 -1.06 4.10
N ILE A 33 8.20 -1.57 3.32
CA ILE A 33 7.96 -3.01 3.15
C ILE A 33 9.14 -3.68 2.44
N ALA A 34 9.66 -3.05 1.39
CA ALA A 34 10.84 -3.55 0.68
C ALA A 34 12.09 -3.56 1.58
N ARG A 35 12.25 -2.58 2.45
CA ARG A 35 13.34 -2.59 3.45
C ARG A 35 13.13 -3.70 4.48
N PHE A 36 11.91 -3.92 4.94
CA PHE A 36 11.59 -4.98 5.89
C PHE A 36 11.97 -6.36 5.35
N PHE A 37 11.50 -6.72 4.14
CA PHE A 37 11.81 -8.02 3.57
C PHE A 37 13.28 -8.20 3.22
N ARG A 38 13.94 -7.18 2.64
CA ARG A 38 15.39 -7.24 2.37
C ARG A 38 16.24 -7.49 3.63
N ASN A 39 15.78 -7.03 4.79
CA ASN A 39 16.49 -7.25 6.05
C ASN A 39 16.20 -8.62 6.69
N LYS A 40 15.19 -9.35 6.23
CA LYS A 40 14.68 -10.57 6.89
C LYS A 40 14.78 -11.81 6.01
N VAL A 41 14.88 -11.64 4.69
CA VAL A 41 14.82 -12.71 3.73
C VAL A 41 15.98 -12.55 2.74
N THR A 42 16.78 -13.59 2.61
CA THR A 42 18.03 -13.56 1.84
C THR A 42 17.81 -13.77 0.34
N HIS A 43 16.70 -14.41 -0.05
CA HIS A 43 16.30 -14.69 -1.44
C HIS A 43 14.80 -14.43 -1.60
N ASP A 44 14.32 -14.21 -2.83
CA ASP A 44 12.88 -14.10 -3.17
C ASP A 44 12.09 -13.02 -2.40
N PHE A 45 12.76 -12.01 -1.84
CA PHE A 45 12.10 -10.93 -1.12
C PHE A 45 11.19 -10.08 -2.03
N GLU A 46 11.48 -10.02 -3.34
CA GLU A 46 10.66 -9.33 -4.33
C GLU A 46 9.27 -9.95 -4.46
N ASP A 47 9.21 -11.29 -4.43
CA ASP A 47 7.97 -12.05 -4.53
C ASP A 47 7.10 -11.84 -3.28
N LEU A 48 7.72 -11.78 -2.10
CA LEU A 48 7.02 -11.45 -0.84
C LEU A 48 6.47 -10.03 -0.83
N ILE A 49 7.19 -9.07 -1.43
CA ILE A 49 6.68 -7.71 -1.60
C ILE A 49 5.44 -7.73 -2.51
N GLN A 50 5.51 -8.42 -3.65
CA GLN A 50 4.38 -8.55 -4.58
C GLN A 50 3.16 -9.22 -3.93
N GLN A 51 3.36 -10.34 -3.23
CA GLN A 51 2.29 -11.05 -2.51
C GLN A 51 1.66 -10.16 -1.44
N THR A 52 2.46 -9.38 -0.71
CA THR A 52 1.95 -8.45 0.31
C THR A 52 1.03 -7.40 -0.30
N PHE A 53 1.47 -6.73 -1.36
CA PHE A 53 0.65 -5.70 -2.01
C PHE A 53 -0.57 -6.28 -2.71
N THR A 54 -0.46 -7.47 -3.31
CA THR A 54 -1.61 -8.20 -3.88
C THR A 54 -2.65 -8.51 -2.81
N ALA A 55 -2.24 -9.04 -1.65
CA ALA A 55 -3.14 -9.30 -0.53
C ALA A 55 -3.80 -8.00 -0.03
N CYS A 56 -3.08 -6.88 0.04
CA CYS A 56 -3.67 -5.58 0.38
C CYS A 56 -4.70 -5.11 -0.66
N LEU A 57 -4.45 -5.33 -1.96
CA LEU A 57 -5.38 -5.00 -3.05
C LEU A 57 -6.66 -5.82 -2.99
N GLU A 58 -6.53 -7.13 -2.74
CA GLU A 58 -7.67 -8.04 -2.59
C GLU A 58 -8.47 -7.71 -1.32
N ALA A 59 -7.77 -7.43 -0.22
CA ALA A 59 -8.40 -7.02 1.04
C ALA A 59 -9.16 -5.70 0.88
N ARG A 60 -8.67 -4.74 0.06
CA ARG A 60 -9.35 -3.46 -0.19
C ARG A 60 -10.80 -3.65 -0.63
N ALA A 61 -11.07 -4.62 -1.50
CA ALA A 61 -12.44 -4.90 -1.98
C ALA A 61 -13.38 -5.35 -0.85
N ASN A 62 -12.83 -5.95 0.20
CA ASN A 62 -13.54 -6.50 1.35
C ASN A 62 -13.33 -5.67 2.64
N PHE A 63 -12.57 -4.58 2.58
CA PHE A 63 -12.18 -3.80 3.75
C PHE A 63 -13.36 -2.95 4.24
N ARG A 64 -14.12 -3.47 5.21
CA ARG A 64 -15.01 -2.65 6.01
C ARG A 64 -14.14 -1.84 6.97
N ARG A 65 -14.22 -0.51 6.89
CA ARG A 65 -13.48 0.44 7.74
C ARG A 65 -13.99 0.41 9.19
N GLU A 66 -13.90 -0.73 9.84
CA GLU A 66 -14.26 -0.90 11.23
C GLU A 66 -13.01 -0.62 12.08
N SER A 67 -12.86 0.63 12.53
CA SER A 67 -11.90 1.08 13.55
C SER A 67 -12.39 2.37 14.18
#